data_AF-A0AAE9DXF1-F1
#
_entry.id   AF-A0AAE9DXF1-F1
#
_cell.length_a   1.000
_cell.length_b   1.000
_cell.length_c   1.000
_cell.angle_alpha   90.00
_cell.angle_beta   90.00
_cell.angle_gamma   90.00
#
_symmetry.space_group_name_H-M   'P 1'
#
loop_
_entity.id
_entity.type
_entity.pdbx_description
1 polymer ?
#
loop_
_entity_poly.entity_id
_entity_poly.type
_entity_poly.pdbx_seq_one_letter_code
_entity_poly.pdbx_strand_id
1 'polypeptide(L)'
;MWLRGIFGGVFFIFLLCSCTALFVLHSLYFIFRTASQTEKTETKTVHDDQLFIPALIICNRMPFSQDGLNNVNVNLRQDSALRYLLEWTNPSLREAADYTPPAADFMNQGQNTVLQYITQSTRNQTIQNMQYQCQSVINSCSYQGIQLSSFDCCRNLLSLIPSVNGLCWVWRDSTMWQNSTGINRQFSITFQVCYLS
;
A
#
# COMPACT_ATOMS: atom_id res chain seq x y z
N MET A 1 41.43 -65.91 45.14
CA MET A 1 41.85 -64.54 44.75
C MET A 1 41.50 -64.18 43.30
N TRP A 2 41.54 -65.11 42.34
CA TRP A 2 41.25 -64.83 40.92
C TRP A 2 39.81 -64.39 40.59
N LEU A 3 38.79 -64.94 41.27
CA LEU A 3 37.38 -64.58 41.03
C LEU A 3 37.06 -63.10 41.26
N ARG A 4 37.65 -62.47 42.29
CA ARG A 4 37.42 -61.03 42.59
C ARG A 4 37.97 -60.10 41.50
N GLY A 5 39.08 -60.47 40.86
CA GLY A 5 39.66 -59.70 39.74
C GLY A 5 38.84 -59.81 38.46
N ILE A 6 38.27 -60.99 38.19
CA ILE A 6 37.38 -61.23 37.04
C ILE A 6 36.07 -60.45 37.22
N PHE A 7 35.44 -60.50 38.40
CA PHE A 7 34.24 -59.71 38.70
C PHE A 7 34.48 -58.20 38.64
N GLY A 8 35.64 -57.72 39.11
CA GLY A 8 36.03 -56.31 38.99
C GLY A 8 36.26 -55.88 37.53
N GLY A 9 36.87 -56.74 36.70
CA GLY A 9 37.05 -56.50 35.26
C GLY A 9 35.72 -56.45 34.51
N VAL A 10 34.81 -57.39 34.78
CA VAL A 10 33.46 -57.40 34.18
C VAL A 10 32.66 -56.16 34.58
N PHE A 11 32.76 -55.73 35.85
CA PHE A 11 32.11 -54.51 36.33
C PHE A 11 32.68 -53.25 35.65
N PHE A 12 34.00 -53.18 35.45
CA PHE A 12 34.63 -52.07 34.75
C PHE A 12 34.22 -52.01 33.28
N ILE A 13 34.14 -53.16 32.59
CA ILE A 13 33.65 -53.23 31.20
C ILE A 13 32.19 -52.78 31.13
N PHE A 14 31.35 -53.21 32.07
CA PHE A 14 29.95 -52.79 32.13
C PHE A 14 29.81 -51.27 32.32
N LEU A 15 30.60 -50.68 33.23
CA LEU A 15 30.64 -49.22 33.42
C LEU A 15 31.14 -48.48 32.18
N LEU A 16 32.15 -49.01 31.50
CA LEU A 16 32.68 -48.40 30.29
C LEU A 16 31.65 -48.44 29.15
N CYS A 17 30.98 -49.57 28.95
CA CYS A 17 29.88 -49.70 28.00
C CYS A 17 28.72 -48.75 28.33
N SER A 18 28.30 -48.66 29.60
CA SER A 18 27.20 -47.77 29.98
C SER A 18 27.56 -46.29 29.79
N CYS A 19 28.79 -45.88 30.12
CA CYS A 19 29.28 -44.53 29.87
C CYS A 19 29.33 -44.21 28.36
N THR A 20 29.79 -45.13 27.52
CA THR A 20 29.81 -44.92 26.06
C THR A 20 28.40 -44.82 25.48
N ALA A 21 27.46 -45.64 25.93
CA ALA A 21 26.07 -45.59 25.47
C ALA A 21 25.39 -44.26 25.86
N LEU A 22 25.60 -43.79 27.09
CA LEU A 22 25.09 -42.49 27.55
C LEU A 22 25.70 -41.33 26.77
N PHE A 23 27.00 -41.40 26.47
CA PHE A 23 27.67 -40.39 25.64
C PHE A 23 27.06 -40.31 24.24
N VAL A 24 26.89 -41.46 23.57
CA VAL A 24 26.31 -41.52 22.22
C VAL A 24 24.87 -41.00 22.21
N LEU A 25 24.04 -41.40 23.19
CA LEU A 25 22.65 -40.91 23.29
C LEU A 25 22.59 -39.40 23.50
N HIS A 26 23.44 -38.85 24.38
CA HIS A 26 23.51 -37.42 24.64
C HIS A 26 23.97 -36.64 23.41
N SER A 27 25.02 -37.12 22.72
CA SER A 27 25.50 -36.51 21.47
C SER A 27 24.43 -36.53 20.37
N LEU A 28 23.74 -37.66 20.18
CA LEU A 28 22.65 -37.77 19.20
C LEU A 28 21.51 -36.79 19.49
N TYR A 29 21.09 -36.65 20.75
CA TYR A 29 20.07 -35.67 21.14
C TYR A 29 20.45 -34.24 20.75
N PHE A 30 21.69 -33.83 21.03
CA PHE A 30 22.16 -32.49 20.65
C PHE A 30 22.26 -32.32 19.14
N ILE A 31 22.73 -33.33 18.40
CA ILE A 31 22.81 -33.30 16.93
C ILE A 31 21.41 -33.17 16.31
N PHE A 32 20.43 -33.94 16.79
CA PHE A 32 19.06 -33.83 16.28
C PHE A 32 18.41 -32.49 16.62
N ARG A 33 18.70 -31.95 17.81
CA ARG A 33 18.18 -30.64 18.24
C ARG A 33 18.80 -29.47 17.50
N THR A 34 20.08 -29.53 17.12
CA THR A 34 20.71 -28.51 16.27
C THR A 34 20.36 -28.71 14.80
N ALA A 35 20.12 -29.95 14.35
CA ALA A 35 19.62 -30.24 13.00
C ALA A 35 18.17 -29.79 12.81
N SER A 36 17.34 -29.84 13.86
CA SER A 36 16.06 -29.15 13.86
C SER A 36 16.33 -27.65 13.91
N GLN A 37 16.15 -26.97 12.77
CA GLN A 37 16.25 -25.52 12.65
C GLN A 37 15.15 -24.85 13.48
N THR A 38 15.36 -24.73 14.78
CA THR A 38 14.49 -23.95 15.66
C THR A 38 14.89 -22.49 15.55
N GLU A 39 14.17 -21.73 14.75
CA GLU A 39 14.33 -20.28 14.68
C GLU A 39 13.67 -19.64 15.90
N LYS A 40 14.43 -18.85 16.66
CA LYS A 40 13.91 -18.01 17.73
C LYS A 40 13.81 -16.58 17.20
N THR A 41 12.60 -16.11 16.97
CA THR A 41 12.35 -14.72 16.62
C THR A 41 12.29 -13.88 17.88
N GLU A 42 13.22 -12.96 18.04
CA GLU A 42 13.17 -11.93 19.09
C GLU A 42 12.74 -10.60 18.47
N THR A 43 11.60 -10.08 18.90
CA THR A 43 11.11 -8.75 18.49
C THR A 43 11.53 -7.72 19.52
N LYS A 44 12.42 -6.79 19.12
CA LYS A 44 12.79 -5.63 19.93
C LYS A 44 12.32 -4.36 19.25
N THR A 45 11.50 -3.57 19.94
CA THR A 45 11.19 -2.21 19.53
C THR A 45 12.36 -1.29 19.90
N VAL A 46 13.03 -0.72 18.90
CA VAL A 46 14.14 0.22 19.09
C VAL A 46 13.65 1.62 18.76
N HIS A 47 14.07 2.59 19.55
CA HIS A 47 13.82 4.00 19.27
C HIS A 47 14.87 4.49 18.28
N ASP A 48 14.43 5.09 17.18
CA ASP A 48 15.30 5.63 16.14
C ASP A 48 14.96 7.10 15.91
N ASP A 49 15.97 7.96 15.94
CA ASP A 49 15.83 9.41 15.83
C ASP A 49 15.55 9.86 14.39
N GLN A 50 15.75 8.97 13.40
CA GLN A 50 15.59 9.28 11.97
C GLN A 50 14.81 8.19 11.22
N LEU A 51 13.49 8.17 11.40
CA LEU A 51 12.60 7.29 10.64
C LEU A 51 12.09 8.01 9.39
N PHE A 52 12.29 7.43 8.21
CA PHE A 52 11.71 7.99 6.98
C PHE A 52 10.18 7.94 7.02
N ILE A 53 9.53 9.00 6.55
CA ILE A 53 8.09 8.96 6.35
C ILE A 53 7.79 8.00 5.18
N PRO A 54 6.90 7.02 5.37
CA PRO A 54 6.52 6.11 4.29
C PRO A 54 5.75 6.85 3.20
N ALA A 55 5.77 6.30 1.99
CA ALA A 55 4.93 6.80 0.91
C ALA A 55 3.45 6.68 1.31
N LEU A 56 2.70 7.76 1.14
CA LEU A 56 1.28 7.81 1.42
C LEU A 56 0.51 7.66 0.13
N ILE A 57 -0.34 6.64 0.06
CA ILE A 57 -1.16 6.34 -1.13
C ILE A 57 -2.59 6.79 -0.86
N ILE A 58 -3.05 7.75 -1.65
CA ILE A 58 -4.39 8.33 -1.56
C ILE A 58 -5.14 7.97 -2.83
N CYS A 59 -6.16 7.12 -2.71
CA CYS A 59 -6.97 6.68 -3.85
C CYS A 59 -8.32 7.39 -3.84
N ASN A 60 -8.61 8.15 -4.89
CA ASN A 60 -9.93 8.69 -5.09
C ASN A 60 -10.81 7.65 -5.80
N ARG A 61 -11.93 7.27 -5.18
CA ARG A 61 -12.90 6.35 -5.77
C ARG A 61 -13.56 6.93 -7.03
N MET A 62 -13.58 8.26 -7.16
CA MET A 62 -14.05 8.97 -8.33
C MET A 62 -12.90 9.81 -8.92
N PRO A 63 -12.10 9.27 -9.83
CA PRO A 63 -10.87 9.93 -10.26
C PRO A 63 -11.09 11.16 -11.15
N PHE A 64 -12.31 11.35 -11.67
CA PHE A 64 -12.65 12.44 -12.57
C PHE A 64 -13.43 13.54 -11.86
N SER A 65 -13.07 14.79 -12.15
CA SER A 65 -13.74 15.97 -11.64
C SER A 65 -14.92 16.36 -12.54
N GLN A 66 -15.93 17.03 -11.97
CA GLN A 66 -17.08 17.53 -12.72
C GLN A 66 -16.65 18.49 -13.85
N ASP A 67 -15.77 19.45 -13.53
CA ASP A 67 -15.21 20.39 -14.52
C ASP A 67 -14.43 19.66 -15.61
N GLY A 68 -13.65 18.65 -15.21
CA GLY A 68 -12.89 17.81 -16.11
C GLY A 68 -13.78 17.06 -17.11
N LEU A 69 -14.87 16.45 -16.63
CA LEU A 69 -15.86 15.76 -17.47
C LEU A 69 -16.65 16.71 -18.36
N ASN A 70 -16.97 17.92 -17.88
CA ASN A 70 -17.69 18.94 -18.66
C ASN A 70 -16.89 19.46 -19.85
N ASN A 71 -15.56 19.45 -19.75
CA ASN A 71 -14.63 19.90 -20.79
C ASN A 71 -14.39 18.85 -21.91
N VAL A 72 -14.92 17.64 -21.75
CA VAL A 72 -14.83 16.60 -22.78
C VAL A 72 -15.80 16.90 -23.93
N ASN A 73 -15.49 16.39 -25.13
CA ASN A 73 -16.36 16.51 -26.30
C ASN A 73 -17.81 16.15 -25.97
N VAL A 74 -18.77 16.99 -26.41
CA VAL A 74 -20.20 16.83 -26.13
C VAL A 74 -20.74 15.45 -26.54
N ASN A 75 -20.27 14.88 -27.64
CA ASN A 75 -20.71 13.57 -28.11
C ASN A 75 -20.19 12.45 -27.19
N LEU A 76 -18.95 12.58 -26.69
CA LEU A 76 -18.39 11.65 -25.72
C LEU A 76 -19.03 11.81 -24.34
N ARG A 77 -19.49 13.01 -23.96
CA ARG A 77 -20.28 13.24 -22.74
C ARG A 77 -21.67 12.59 -22.79
N GLN A 78 -22.24 12.42 -23.98
CA GLN A 78 -23.50 11.73 -24.18
C GLN A 78 -23.35 10.20 -24.17
N ASP A 79 -22.13 9.69 -24.29
CA ASP A 79 -21.87 8.28 -24.03
C ASP A 79 -22.28 7.94 -22.61
N SER A 80 -23.09 6.91 -22.49
CA SER A 80 -23.58 6.33 -21.26
C SER A 80 -22.55 6.13 -20.13
N ALA A 81 -21.32 5.74 -20.43
CA ALA A 81 -20.30 5.54 -19.39
C ALA A 81 -19.84 6.88 -18.83
N LEU A 82 -19.64 7.88 -19.70
CA LEU A 82 -19.28 9.24 -19.28
C LEU A 82 -20.46 9.97 -18.63
N ARG A 83 -21.67 9.73 -19.13
CA ARG A 83 -22.91 10.24 -18.57
C ARG A 83 -23.15 9.70 -17.16
N TYR A 84 -22.91 8.41 -16.95
CA TYR A 84 -22.94 7.82 -15.62
C TYR A 84 -21.97 8.54 -14.68
N LEU A 85 -20.72 8.77 -15.10
CA LEU A 85 -19.74 9.53 -14.31
C LEU A 85 -20.18 10.98 -14.07
N LEU A 86 -20.81 11.64 -15.05
CA LEU A 86 -21.39 12.98 -14.90
C LEU A 86 -22.53 13.01 -13.87
N GLU A 87 -23.39 12.00 -13.86
CA GLU A 87 -24.49 11.89 -12.89
C GLU A 87 -23.98 11.69 -11.46
N TRP A 88 -22.86 10.97 -11.28
CA TRP A 88 -22.23 10.82 -9.97
C TRP A 88 -21.45 12.05 -9.50
N THR A 89 -20.83 12.78 -10.42
CA THR A 89 -20.02 13.96 -10.10
C THR A 89 -20.84 15.24 -9.97
N ASN A 90 -22.09 15.25 -10.45
CA ASN A 90 -22.96 16.41 -10.40
C ASN A 90 -24.18 16.18 -9.48
N PRO A 91 -24.13 16.63 -8.21
CA PRO A 91 -25.21 16.41 -7.26
C PRO A 91 -26.49 17.18 -7.63
N SER A 92 -26.40 18.20 -8.50
CA SER A 92 -27.58 18.92 -8.99
C SER A 92 -28.43 18.12 -9.98
N LEU A 93 -27.89 17.01 -10.53
CA LEU A 93 -28.66 16.14 -11.43
C LEU A 93 -29.56 15.20 -10.65
N ARG A 94 -29.04 14.50 -9.63
CA ARG A 94 -29.78 13.56 -8.75
C ARG A 94 -29.03 13.28 -7.44
N GLU A 95 -29.76 12.90 -6.39
CA GLU A 95 -29.19 12.43 -5.10
C GLU A 95 -28.58 11.02 -5.17
N ALA A 96 -29.00 10.19 -6.13
CA ALA A 96 -28.46 8.87 -6.39
C ALA A 96 -28.46 8.57 -7.89
N ALA A 97 -27.39 7.93 -8.38
CA ALA A 97 -27.34 7.44 -9.74
C ALA A 97 -28.18 6.16 -9.86
N ASP A 98 -29.10 6.15 -10.82
CA ASP A 98 -29.91 4.97 -11.14
C ASP A 98 -29.07 4.03 -12.00
N TYR A 99 -28.17 3.27 -11.35
CA TYR A 99 -27.23 2.39 -12.05
C TYR A 99 -27.93 1.12 -12.51
N THR A 100 -28.23 1.06 -13.81
CA THR A 100 -28.44 -0.20 -14.50
C THR A 100 -27.13 -0.61 -15.17
N PRO A 101 -26.51 -1.74 -14.77
CA PRO A 101 -25.29 -2.21 -15.41
C PRO A 101 -25.56 -2.43 -16.91
N PRO A 102 -24.78 -1.81 -17.81
CA PRO A 102 -25.02 -1.93 -19.24
C PRO A 102 -24.72 -3.35 -19.75
N ALA A 103 -25.32 -3.73 -20.88
CA ALA A 103 -25.09 -5.01 -21.54
C ALA A 103 -23.63 -5.18 -22.00
N ALA A 104 -23.14 -6.41 -22.16
CA ALA A 104 -21.73 -6.68 -22.47
C ALA A 104 -21.22 -6.00 -23.77
N ASP A 105 -22.07 -5.94 -24.81
CA ASP A 105 -21.74 -5.30 -26.10
C ASP A 105 -21.53 -3.78 -26.00
N PHE A 106 -22.05 -3.20 -24.93
CA PHE A 106 -21.99 -1.77 -24.67
C PHE A 106 -20.59 -1.31 -24.28
N MET A 107 -19.79 -2.18 -23.65
CA MET A 107 -18.39 -1.89 -23.37
C MET A 107 -17.58 -1.78 -24.66
N ASN A 108 -17.90 -2.58 -25.67
CA ASN A 108 -17.24 -2.51 -26.98
C ASN A 108 -17.63 -1.23 -27.74
N GLN A 109 -18.90 -0.84 -27.67
CA GLN A 109 -19.37 0.42 -28.26
C GLN A 109 -18.74 1.63 -27.56
N GLY A 110 -18.75 1.65 -26.23
CA GLY A 110 -18.12 2.72 -25.43
C GLY A 110 -16.62 2.82 -25.69
N GLN A 111 -15.90 1.70 -25.84
CA GLN A 111 -14.49 1.72 -26.24
C GLN A 111 -14.28 2.36 -27.61
N ASN A 112 -15.12 2.05 -28.60
CA ASN A 112 -15.03 2.66 -29.92
C ASN A 112 -15.31 4.16 -29.87
N THR A 113 -16.34 4.59 -29.13
CA THR A 113 -16.67 6.02 -28.92
C THR A 113 -15.51 6.75 -28.24
N VAL A 114 -14.94 6.18 -27.17
CA VAL A 114 -13.78 6.72 -26.48
C VAL A 114 -12.58 6.84 -27.43
N LEU A 115 -12.28 5.82 -28.24
CA LEU A 115 -11.16 5.84 -29.17
C LEU A 115 -11.34 6.84 -30.34
N GLN A 116 -12.59 7.11 -30.73
CA GLN A 116 -12.91 8.11 -31.77
C GLN A 116 -12.65 9.54 -31.28
N TYR A 117 -12.96 9.85 -30.02
CA TYR A 117 -12.86 11.21 -29.47
C TYR A 117 -11.61 11.46 -28.62
N ILE A 118 -11.02 10.41 -28.05
CA ILE A 118 -9.75 10.43 -27.32
C ILE A 118 -8.71 9.70 -28.17
N THR A 119 -8.13 10.44 -29.12
CA THR A 119 -7.08 9.91 -30.00
C THR A 119 -5.82 9.58 -29.18
N GLN A 120 -4.94 8.73 -29.73
CA GLN A 120 -3.68 8.40 -29.06
C GLN A 120 -2.82 9.64 -28.75
N SER A 121 -2.88 10.69 -29.58
CA SER A 121 -2.11 11.92 -29.40
C SER A 121 -2.63 12.81 -28.29
N THR A 122 -3.95 12.83 -28.03
CA THR A 122 -4.55 13.69 -27.00
C THR A 122 -4.86 12.94 -25.71
N ARG A 123 -4.80 11.61 -25.71
CA ARG A 123 -5.19 10.74 -24.59
C ARG A 123 -4.66 11.19 -23.23
N ASN A 124 -3.36 11.39 -23.11
CA ASN A 124 -2.76 11.78 -21.83
C ASN A 124 -3.26 13.15 -21.36
N GLN A 125 -3.35 14.12 -22.27
CA GLN A 125 -3.81 15.46 -21.96
C GLN A 125 -5.30 15.46 -21.57
N THR A 126 -6.15 14.75 -22.32
CA THR A 126 -7.58 14.63 -22.01
C THR A 126 -7.79 13.94 -20.67
N ILE A 127 -7.06 12.85 -20.39
CA ILE A 127 -7.14 12.13 -19.11
C ILE A 127 -6.69 13.02 -17.95
N GLN A 128 -5.59 13.77 -18.10
CA GLN A 128 -5.13 14.71 -17.09
C GLN A 128 -6.14 15.84 -16.84
N ASN A 129 -6.77 16.36 -17.88
CA ASN A 129 -7.78 17.42 -17.77
C ASN A 129 -9.08 16.93 -17.12
N MET A 130 -9.43 15.66 -17.31
CA MET A 130 -10.61 15.06 -16.68
C MET A 130 -10.45 14.85 -15.17
N GLN A 131 -9.22 14.82 -14.65
CA GLN A 131 -8.93 14.45 -13.27
C GLN A 131 -9.01 15.63 -12.30
N TYR A 132 -9.05 15.30 -11.01
CA TYR A 132 -8.81 16.29 -9.98
C TYR A 132 -7.36 16.75 -10.00
N GLN A 133 -7.15 18.06 -10.06
CA GLN A 133 -5.82 18.62 -9.80
C GLN A 133 -5.52 18.51 -8.30
N CYS A 134 -4.28 18.20 -7.94
CA CYS A 134 -3.90 18.03 -6.54
C CYS A 134 -4.29 19.25 -5.68
N GLN A 135 -4.06 20.47 -6.19
CA GLN A 135 -4.36 21.72 -5.48
C GLN A 135 -5.86 21.97 -5.28
N SER A 136 -6.73 21.30 -6.05
CA SER A 136 -8.18 21.38 -5.90
C SER A 136 -8.71 20.49 -4.77
N VAL A 137 -7.91 19.51 -4.32
CA VAL A 137 -8.31 18.51 -3.32
C VAL A 137 -7.50 18.63 -2.05
N ILE A 138 -6.23 19.01 -2.13
CA ILE A 138 -5.35 19.23 -0.98
C ILE A 138 -5.24 20.74 -0.72
N ASN A 139 -5.70 21.17 0.45
CA ASN A 139 -5.62 22.56 0.89
C ASN A 139 -4.24 22.88 1.49
N SER A 140 -3.74 22.02 2.37
CA SER A 140 -2.46 22.21 3.04
C SER A 140 -1.94 20.89 3.58
N CYS A 141 -0.64 20.83 3.86
CA CYS A 141 -0.03 19.70 4.56
C CYS A 141 0.79 20.23 5.73
N SER A 142 0.82 19.53 6.85
CA SER A 142 1.64 19.91 8.00
C SER A 142 2.66 18.82 8.26
N TYR A 143 3.89 19.23 8.53
CA TYR A 143 5.00 18.35 8.86
C TYR A 143 5.78 18.93 10.04
N GLN A 144 5.89 18.16 11.13
CA GLN A 144 6.55 18.59 12.38
C GLN A 144 6.01 19.92 12.95
N GLY A 145 4.76 20.29 12.63
CA GLY A 145 4.14 21.55 13.03
C GLY A 145 4.36 22.71 12.06
N ILE A 146 5.13 22.52 10.98
CA ILE A 146 5.28 23.48 9.89
C ILE A 146 4.18 23.21 8.86
N GLN A 147 3.34 24.21 8.62
CA GLN A 147 2.29 24.13 7.61
C GLN A 147 2.86 24.55 6.24
N LEU A 148 2.74 23.63 5.29
CA LEU A 148 3.08 23.79 3.87
C LEU A 148 1.83 24.18 3.08
N SER A 149 2.02 25.00 2.05
CA SER A 149 0.96 25.38 1.12
C SER A 149 0.49 24.18 0.27
N SER A 150 -0.68 24.28 -0.36
CA SER A 150 -1.17 23.28 -1.33
C SER A 150 -0.15 23.04 -2.44
N PHE A 151 0.50 24.10 -2.94
CA PHE A 151 1.51 24.02 -3.98
C PHE A 151 2.72 23.17 -3.54
N ASP A 152 3.28 23.46 -2.37
CA ASP A 152 4.44 22.75 -1.85
C ASP A 152 4.13 21.29 -1.55
N CYS A 153 2.93 21.00 -1.04
CA CYS A 153 2.52 19.62 -0.79
C CYS A 153 2.31 18.83 -2.09
N CYS A 154 1.71 19.46 -3.10
CA CYS A 154 1.45 18.84 -4.40
C CYS A 154 2.70 18.65 -5.25
N ARG A 155 3.80 19.36 -4.96
CA ARG A 155 5.09 19.21 -5.68
C ARG A 155 5.65 17.79 -5.57
N ASN A 156 5.47 17.14 -4.43
CA ASN A 156 5.98 15.80 -4.13
C ASN A 156 4.94 14.70 -4.33
N LEU A 157 3.83 15.03 -4.99
CA LEU A 157 2.73 14.11 -5.25
C LEU A 157 2.81 13.59 -6.69
N LEU A 158 2.93 12.27 -6.82
CA LEU A 158 2.83 11.57 -8.09
C LEU A 158 1.36 11.21 -8.33
N SER A 159 0.80 11.64 -9.46
CA SER A 159 -0.54 11.28 -9.89
C SER A 159 -0.53 10.10 -10.88
N LEU A 160 -1.72 9.62 -11.26
CA LEU A 160 -1.91 8.59 -12.30
C LEU A 160 -1.34 7.21 -11.97
N ILE A 161 -1.23 6.84 -10.69
CA ILE A 161 -0.80 5.50 -10.32
C ILE A 161 -2.01 4.55 -10.44
N PRO A 162 -2.03 3.61 -11.40
CA PRO A 162 -3.12 2.67 -11.54
C PRO A 162 -3.11 1.67 -10.38
N SER A 163 -4.28 1.38 -9.83
CA SER A 163 -4.48 0.40 -8.77
C SER A 163 -5.79 -0.36 -8.97
N VAL A 164 -6.00 -1.42 -8.18
CA VAL A 164 -7.29 -2.13 -8.10
C VAL A 164 -8.46 -1.24 -7.65
N ASN A 165 -8.16 -0.12 -6.99
CA ASN A 165 -9.16 0.86 -6.52
C ASN A 165 -9.31 2.06 -7.48
N GLY A 166 -8.79 1.95 -8.70
CA GLY A 166 -8.75 3.04 -9.67
C GLY A 166 -7.44 3.83 -9.61
N LEU A 167 -7.51 5.12 -9.94
CA LEU A 167 -6.34 6.00 -10.01
C LEU A 167 -6.02 6.59 -8.64
N CYS A 168 -4.77 6.42 -8.21
CA CYS A 168 -4.30 6.91 -6.92
C CYS A 168 -3.20 7.96 -7.08
N TRP A 169 -3.03 8.71 -6.00
CA TRP A 169 -1.94 9.64 -5.78
C TRP A 169 -0.97 9.05 -4.78
N VAL A 170 0.31 9.23 -5.02
CA VAL A 170 1.37 8.79 -4.12
C VAL A 170 2.15 10.02 -3.70
N TRP A 171 2.03 10.36 -2.43
CA TRP A 171 2.85 11.40 -1.82
C TRP A 171 4.10 10.75 -1.23
N ARG A 172 5.28 11.23 -1.64
CA ARG A 172 6.56 10.73 -1.12
C ARG A 172 7.60 11.84 -1.17
N ASP A 173 8.23 12.09 -0.03
CA ASP A 173 9.43 12.92 0.05
C ASP A 173 10.54 12.13 0.76
N SER A 174 11.63 11.84 0.03
CA SER A 174 12.78 11.10 0.58
C SER A 174 13.64 11.93 1.54
N THR A 175 13.40 13.23 1.64
CA THR A 175 14.15 14.14 2.52
C THR A 175 13.49 14.31 3.90
N MET A 176 12.23 13.89 4.04
CA MET A 176 11.48 14.02 5.29
C MET A 176 11.69 12.81 6.21
N TRP A 177 12.07 13.10 7.46
CA TRP A 177 12.36 12.12 8.50
C TRP A 177 11.70 12.52 9.82
N GLN A 178 11.16 11.55 10.53
CA GLN A 178 10.46 11.76 11.78
C GLN A 178 11.40 11.43 12.95
N ASN A 179 11.50 12.37 13.89
CA ASN A 179 12.11 12.09 15.19
C ASN A 179 11.06 11.42 16.10
N SER A 180 11.39 10.23 16.59
CA SER A 180 10.47 9.42 17.40
C SER A 180 10.23 9.97 18.81
N THR A 181 11.02 10.95 19.29
CA THR A 181 10.85 11.60 20.61
C THR A 181 9.94 12.84 20.61
N GLY A 182 9.82 13.57 19.49
CA GLY A 182 9.19 14.90 19.44
C GLY A 182 7.67 14.92 19.70
N ILE A 183 7.08 16.06 20.10
CA ILE A 183 5.65 16.15 20.46
C ILE A 183 4.76 16.34 19.20
N ASN A 184 5.27 16.97 18.14
CA ASN A 184 4.55 17.21 16.88
C ASN A 184 4.82 16.13 15.83
N ARG A 185 4.43 14.89 16.14
CA ARG A 185 4.77 13.68 15.35
C ARG A 185 4.00 13.51 14.04
N GLN A 186 3.10 14.41 13.68
CA GLN A 186 2.09 14.07 12.68
C GLN A 186 2.38 14.79 11.38
N PHE A 187 2.71 14.00 10.35
CA PHE A 187 2.45 14.44 9.00
C PHE A 187 0.93 14.42 8.81
N SER A 188 0.34 15.55 8.49
CA SER A 188 -1.10 15.66 8.22
C SER A 188 -1.33 16.27 6.84
N ILE A 189 -2.35 15.76 6.16
CA ILE A 189 -2.85 16.33 4.91
C ILE A 189 -4.25 16.82 5.19
N THR A 190 -4.50 18.09 4.90
CA THR A 190 -5.83 18.70 4.98
C THR A 190 -6.45 18.69 3.60
N PHE A 191 -7.53 17.94 3.46
CA PHE A 191 -8.32 17.89 2.24
C PHE A 191 -9.38 18.98 2.23
N GLN A 192 -9.61 19.58 1.07
CA GLN A 192 -10.76 20.43 0.83
C GLN A 192 -11.90 19.57 0.26
N VAL A 193 -12.95 19.40 1.06
CA VAL A 193 -14.19 18.79 0.59
C VAL A 193 -15.09 19.92 0.10
N CYS A 194 -15.11 20.14 -1.21
CA CYS A 194 -16.11 21.01 -1.82
C CYS A 194 -17.45 20.30 -1.79
N TYR A 195 -18.31 20.66 -0.83
CA TYR A 195 -19.74 20.39 -0.93
C TYR A 195 -20.28 21.32 -2.01
N LEU A 196 -20.61 20.76 -3.17
CA LEU A 196 -21.41 21.43 -4.18
C LEU A 196 -22.82 21.61 -3.60
N SER A 197 -23.10 22.81 -3.10
CA SER A 197 -24.44 23.30 -2.76
C SER A 197 -25.20 23.69 -4.02
#